data_AF-A0A0L0UI45-F1
#
_entry.id   AF-A0A0L0UI45-F1
#
_cell.length_a   1.000
_cell.length_b   1.000
_cell.length_c   1.000
_cell.angle_alpha   90.00
_cell.angle_beta   90.00
_cell.angle_gamma   90.00
#
_symmetry.space_group_name_H-M   'P 1'
#
loop_
_entity.id
_entity.type
_entity.pdbx_description
1 polymer ?
#
loop_
_entity_poly.entity_id
_entity_poly.type
_entity_poly.pdbx_seq_one_letter_code
_entity_poly.pdbx_strand_id
1 'polypeptide(L)'
;MEVISVSDKVQQRSKSSKSKAAKKARGGSAIGSSADTPVPDQASLQFEVGEIERALYAQVVKKCGNRHHWEDWANDIAKIANTHIDRIQAILENKDNIAEIAAFEAFAKEIRDDLNNAISDADIIEMLAQHLITKPVFDALFEGYNFTQHNPMSIAMQA
;
A
#
# COMPACT_ATOMS: atom_id res chain seq x y z
N MET A 1 -6.03 1.54 -2.38
CA MET A 1 -6.11 3.00 -2.58
C MET A 1 -4.98 3.38 -3.54
N GLU A 2 -5.26 3.40 -4.83
CA GLU A 2 -4.25 3.68 -5.85
C GLU A 2 -4.12 5.20 -6.05
N VAL A 3 -2.91 5.73 -5.89
CA VAL A 3 -2.61 7.13 -6.16
C VAL A 3 -2.00 7.20 -7.55
N ILE A 4 -2.81 7.60 -8.53
CA ILE A 4 -2.39 7.82 -9.91
C ILE A 4 -1.59 9.14 -9.94
N SER A 5 -0.30 9.06 -10.25
CA SER A 5 0.54 10.26 -10.41
C SER A 5 0.20 10.94 -11.74
N VAL A 6 -0.55 12.04 -11.69
CA VAL A 6 -0.66 12.96 -12.83
C VAL A 6 0.66 13.72 -12.93
N SER A 7 1.60 13.19 -13.72
CA SER A 7 2.75 13.97 -14.17
C SER A 7 2.36 14.65 -15.48
N ASP A 8 1.84 15.87 -15.37
CA ASP A 8 1.66 16.72 -16.54
C ASP A 8 3.03 17.30 -16.93
N LYS A 9 3.37 17.15 -18.21
CA LYS A 9 4.71 17.42 -18.74
C LYS A 9 5.01 18.91 -18.65
N VAL A 10 5.95 19.29 -17.79
CA VAL A 10 6.53 20.64 -17.79
C VAL A 10 7.24 20.87 -19.13
N GLN A 11 6.61 21.70 -19.97
CA GLN A 11 7.07 22.12 -21.29
C GLN A 11 8.42 22.87 -21.17
N GLN A 12 9.49 22.37 -21.80
CA GLN A 12 10.71 23.14 -22.00
C GLN A 12 10.43 24.30 -22.97
N ARG A 13 10.57 25.55 -22.50
CA ARG A 13 10.51 26.74 -23.34
C ARG A 13 11.64 26.74 -24.38
N SER A 14 11.28 27.01 -25.62
CA SER A 14 12.14 27.09 -26.80
C SER A 14 13.09 28.29 -26.77
N LYS A 15 14.34 28.09 -27.23
CA LYS A 15 15.31 29.18 -27.47
C LYS A 15 14.94 29.92 -28.76
N SER A 16 14.53 31.18 -28.66
CA SER A 16 14.33 32.06 -29.82
C SER A 16 15.67 32.52 -30.41
N SER A 17 15.77 32.49 -31.74
CA SER A 17 16.91 32.94 -32.55
C SER A 17 17.18 34.45 -32.40
N LYS A 18 18.43 34.83 -32.10
CA LYS A 18 18.90 36.21 -32.26
C LYS A 18 19.42 36.38 -33.68
N SER A 19 18.64 37.05 -34.52
CA SER A 19 19.16 37.74 -35.70
C SER A 19 18.80 39.22 -35.61
N LYS A 20 19.71 40.06 -36.13
CA LYS A 20 19.64 41.53 -36.30
C LYS A 20 19.95 42.39 -35.06
N ALA A 21 21.22 42.82 -34.98
CA ALA A 21 21.57 44.23 -34.79
C ALA A 21 23.08 44.47 -35.04
N ALA A 22 23.63 43.94 -36.13
CA ALA A 22 24.94 44.38 -36.63
C ALA A 22 24.76 45.64 -37.50
N LYS A 23 24.57 46.81 -36.87
CA LYS A 23 24.80 48.14 -37.46
C LYS A 23 24.48 49.25 -36.46
N LYS A 24 25.47 49.64 -35.65
CA LYS A 24 25.71 51.07 -35.32
C LYS A 24 27.10 51.24 -34.69
N ALA A 25 28.14 51.13 -35.51
CA ALA A 25 29.43 51.70 -35.18
C ALA A 25 29.43 53.17 -35.59
N ARG A 26 29.61 54.07 -34.63
CA ARG A 26 30.34 55.36 -34.68
C ARG A 26 29.69 56.42 -33.78
N GLY A 27 30.48 56.93 -32.84
CA GLY A 27 30.36 58.30 -32.32
C GLY A 27 30.18 58.41 -30.82
N GLY A 28 31.22 58.89 -30.14
CA GLY A 28 31.10 59.63 -28.88
C GLY A 28 31.56 58.90 -27.62
N SER A 29 32.77 59.23 -27.15
CA SER A 29 33.15 59.02 -25.76
C SER A 29 32.27 59.89 -24.87
N ALA A 30 31.39 59.27 -24.10
CA ALA A 30 30.74 59.89 -22.93
C ALA A 30 31.09 59.03 -21.71
N ILE A 31 32.16 59.43 -21.02
CA ILE A 31 32.46 58.97 -19.67
C ILE A 31 31.43 59.61 -18.74
N GLY A 32 30.75 58.78 -17.95
CA GLY A 32 29.91 59.24 -16.84
C GLY A 32 28.46 59.53 -17.23
N SER A 33 27.64 58.49 -17.21
CA SER A 33 26.30 58.64 -16.63
C SER A 33 26.21 57.63 -15.50
N SER A 34 25.95 58.11 -14.28
CA SER A 34 25.53 57.28 -13.15
C SER A 34 24.13 56.75 -13.47
N ALA A 35 24.06 55.83 -14.41
CA ALA A 35 22.91 54.98 -14.58
C ALA A 35 22.91 54.05 -13.38
N ASP A 36 22.03 54.35 -12.43
CA ASP A 36 21.61 53.46 -11.35
C ASP A 36 21.43 52.08 -11.99
N THR A 37 22.43 51.23 -11.81
CA THR A 37 22.36 49.87 -12.37
C THR A 37 21.46 49.16 -11.37
N PRO A 38 20.25 48.71 -11.77
CA PRO A 38 19.38 48.05 -10.81
C PRO A 38 20.16 46.85 -10.31
N VAL A 39 20.53 46.89 -9.03
CA VAL A 39 21.17 45.77 -8.37
C VAL A 39 20.20 44.60 -8.58
N PRO A 40 20.63 43.45 -9.14
CA PRO A 40 19.74 42.32 -9.34
C PRO A 40 19.21 41.90 -7.98
N ASP A 41 17.96 42.27 -7.70
CA ASP A 41 17.31 41.98 -6.45
C ASP A 41 16.99 40.48 -6.45
N GLN A 42 17.65 39.73 -5.58
CA GLN A 42 17.43 38.30 -5.47
C GLN A 42 16.09 38.08 -4.77
N ALA A 43 15.04 37.83 -5.56
CA ALA A 43 13.72 37.50 -5.05
C ALA A 43 13.85 36.40 -3.98
N SER A 44 13.33 36.66 -2.78
CA SER A 44 13.30 35.67 -1.71
C SER A 44 12.48 34.48 -2.18
N LEU A 45 13.07 33.28 -2.16
CA LEU A 45 12.30 32.06 -2.32
C LEU A 45 11.33 31.97 -1.14
N GLN A 46 10.07 32.32 -1.37
CA GLN A 46 8.98 32.05 -0.44
C GLN A 46 8.78 30.55 -0.44
N PHE A 47 9.49 29.89 0.46
CA PHE A 47 9.33 28.47 0.69
C PHE A 47 7.98 28.28 1.38
N GLU A 48 6.98 27.87 0.61
CA GLU A 48 5.75 27.32 1.16
C GLU A 48 6.13 26.00 1.83
N VAL A 49 6.37 26.04 3.15
CA VAL A 49 6.88 24.90 3.93
C VAL A 49 6.06 23.63 3.68
N GLY A 50 4.74 23.76 3.47
CA GLY A 50 3.86 22.64 3.14
C GLY A 50 4.09 22.00 1.76
N GLU A 51 4.53 22.75 0.76
CA GLU A 51 4.88 22.20 -0.56
C GLU A 51 6.18 21.38 -0.49
N ILE A 52 7.16 21.87 0.26
CA ILE A 52 8.43 21.17 0.49
C ILE A 52 8.19 19.89 1.28
N GLU A 53 7.34 19.93 2.29
CA GLU A 53 6.97 18.76 3.10
C GLU A 53 6.31 17.67 2.24
N ARG A 54 5.33 18.03 1.39
CA ARG A 54 4.75 17.07 0.44
C ARG A 54 5.76 16.52 -0.55
N ALA A 55 6.63 17.38 -1.09
CA ALA A 55 7.66 16.97 -2.02
C ALA A 55 8.64 15.99 -1.35
N LEU A 56 8.96 16.19 -0.08
CA LEU A 56 9.79 15.30 0.72
C LEU A 56 9.10 13.95 0.95
N TYR A 57 7.83 13.92 1.36
CA TYR A 57 7.06 12.68 1.53
C TYR A 57 6.99 11.87 0.23
N ALA A 58 6.71 12.53 -0.89
CA ALA A 58 6.69 11.89 -2.21
C ALA A 58 8.05 11.29 -2.57
N GLN A 59 9.14 11.99 -2.26
CA GLN A 59 10.49 11.51 -2.53
C GLN A 59 10.87 10.31 -1.65
N VAL A 60 10.46 10.29 -0.37
CA VAL A 60 10.65 9.14 0.53
C VAL A 60 9.95 7.90 0.00
N VAL A 61 8.66 7.99 -0.36
CA VAL A 61 7.91 6.85 -0.93
C VAL A 61 8.56 6.36 -2.23
N LYS A 62 9.01 7.28 -3.10
CA LYS A 62 9.65 6.94 -4.38
C LYS A 62 11.02 6.24 -4.21
N LYS A 63 11.79 6.63 -3.18
CA LYS A 63 13.17 6.16 -2.97
C LYS A 63 13.29 4.99 -2.00
N CYS A 64 12.43 4.94 -0.98
CA CYS A 64 12.48 3.97 0.10
C CYS A 64 11.32 2.96 0.07
N GLY A 65 10.33 3.14 -0.79
CA GLY A 65 9.26 2.16 -0.97
C GLY A 65 9.75 0.96 -1.79
N ASN A 66 9.39 -0.24 -1.36
CA ASN A 66 9.46 -1.43 -2.22
C ASN A 66 8.04 -1.89 -2.57
N ARG A 67 7.80 -2.00 -3.88
CA ARG A 67 6.49 -2.30 -4.45
C ARG A 67 6.12 -3.78 -4.35
N HIS A 68 7.10 -4.66 -4.21
CA HIS A 68 6.91 -6.11 -4.19
C HIS A 68 6.60 -6.65 -2.80
N HIS A 69 6.63 -5.81 -1.75
CA HIS A 69 6.39 -6.27 -0.37
C HIS A 69 5.05 -7.00 -0.18
N TRP A 70 4.00 -6.59 -0.90
CA TRP A 70 2.71 -7.29 -0.86
C TRP A 70 2.72 -8.62 -1.63
N GLU A 71 3.50 -8.70 -2.72
CA GLU A 71 3.66 -9.93 -3.51
C GLU A 71 4.47 -10.97 -2.73
N ASP A 72 5.59 -10.55 -2.15
CA ASP A 72 6.41 -11.39 -1.27
C ASP A 72 5.60 -11.88 -0.06
N TRP A 73 4.85 -10.98 0.57
CA TRP A 73 3.97 -11.33 1.68
C TRP A 73 2.86 -12.30 1.26
N ALA A 74 2.18 -12.08 0.13
CA ALA A 74 1.14 -12.98 -0.36
C ALA A 74 1.68 -14.40 -0.63
N ASN A 75 2.90 -14.52 -1.16
CA ASN A 75 3.56 -15.81 -1.34
C ASN A 75 3.80 -16.54 -0.02
N ASP A 76 4.20 -15.82 1.02
CA ASP A 76 4.40 -16.40 2.35
C ASP A 76 3.06 -16.77 3.02
N ILE A 77 2.02 -15.95 2.84
CA ILE A 77 0.67 -16.25 3.29
C ILE A 77 0.14 -17.54 2.65
N ALA A 78 0.36 -17.74 1.34
CA ALA A 78 -0.05 -18.96 0.67
C ALA A 78 0.63 -20.22 1.27
N LYS A 79 1.92 -20.13 1.60
CA LYS A 79 2.64 -21.23 2.27
C LYS A 79 2.07 -21.52 3.65
N ILE A 80 1.76 -20.49 4.42
CA ILE A 80 1.17 -20.61 5.76
C ILE A 80 -0.22 -21.24 5.68
N ALA A 81 -1.05 -20.83 4.71
CA ALA A 81 -2.38 -21.39 4.47
C ALA A 81 -2.32 -22.89 4.19
N ASN A 82 -1.48 -23.30 3.24
CA ASN A 82 -1.29 -24.70 2.92
C ASN A 82 -0.80 -25.49 4.14
N THR A 83 0.12 -24.92 4.93
CA THR A 83 0.60 -25.55 6.16
C THR A 83 -0.52 -25.78 7.18
N HIS A 84 -1.45 -24.83 7.31
CA HIS A 84 -2.62 -25.00 8.18
C HIS A 84 -3.56 -26.07 7.66
N ILE A 85 -3.87 -26.07 6.37
CA ILE A 85 -4.72 -27.09 5.73
C ILE A 85 -4.13 -28.48 5.94
N ASP A 86 -2.86 -28.68 5.58
CA ASP A 86 -2.16 -29.96 5.71
C ASP A 86 -2.15 -30.44 7.16
N ARG A 87 -1.92 -29.52 8.11
CA ARG A 87 -1.89 -29.85 9.54
C ARG A 87 -3.27 -30.28 10.05
N ILE A 88 -4.34 -29.58 9.66
CA ILE A 88 -5.71 -29.94 10.06
C ILE A 88 -6.07 -31.30 9.47
N GLN A 89 -5.79 -31.52 8.18
CA GLN A 89 -6.03 -32.81 7.51
C GLN A 89 -5.27 -33.95 8.21
N ALA A 90 -3.98 -33.77 8.51
CA ALA A 90 -3.19 -34.76 9.21
C ALA A 90 -3.73 -35.11 10.61
N ILE A 91 -4.30 -34.13 11.32
CA ILE A 91 -4.96 -34.37 12.61
C ILE A 91 -6.22 -35.22 12.43
N LEU A 92 -7.04 -34.93 11.42
CA LEU A 92 -8.30 -35.64 11.16
C LEU A 92 -8.08 -37.06 10.59
N GLU A 93 -7.00 -37.29 9.86
CA GLU A 93 -6.64 -38.62 9.34
C GLU A 93 -6.19 -39.58 10.44
N ASN A 94 -5.63 -39.05 11.54
CA ASN A 94 -5.20 -39.87 12.66
C ASN A 94 -6.38 -40.23 13.58
N LYS A 95 -6.80 -41.49 13.53
CA LYS A 95 -7.94 -42.03 14.31
C LYS A 95 -7.76 -41.97 15.83
N ASP A 96 -6.54 -41.77 16.32
CA ASP A 96 -6.28 -41.60 17.76
C ASP A 96 -6.73 -40.21 18.26
N ASN A 97 -6.90 -39.23 17.37
CA ASN A 97 -7.34 -37.86 17.69
C ASN A 97 -8.88 -37.77 17.80
N ILE A 98 -9.47 -38.61 18.65
CA ILE A 98 -10.92 -38.78 18.76
C ILE A 98 -11.61 -37.46 19.15
N ALA A 99 -10.99 -36.67 20.03
CA ALA A 99 -11.56 -35.42 20.51
C ALA A 99 -11.58 -34.34 19.41
N GLU A 100 -10.48 -34.20 18.67
CA GLU A 100 -10.33 -33.24 17.59
C GLU A 100 -11.24 -33.58 16.40
N ILE A 101 -11.35 -34.86 16.06
CA ILE A 101 -12.28 -35.34 15.02
C ILE A 101 -13.72 -35.03 15.42
N ALA A 102 -14.12 -35.36 16.66
CA ALA A 102 -15.47 -35.08 17.13
C ALA A 102 -15.78 -33.57 17.17
N ALA A 103 -14.82 -32.74 17.57
CA ALA A 103 -14.97 -31.28 17.57
C ALA A 103 -15.12 -30.75 16.13
N PHE A 104 -14.31 -31.24 15.20
CA PHE A 104 -14.41 -30.86 13.79
C PHE A 104 -15.73 -31.31 13.17
N GLU A 105 -16.21 -32.52 13.44
CA GLU A 105 -17.51 -33.00 12.93
C GLU A 105 -18.68 -32.16 13.44
N ALA A 106 -18.64 -31.77 14.73
CA ALA A 106 -19.65 -30.90 15.32
C ALA A 106 -19.63 -29.51 14.65
N PHE A 107 -18.45 -28.91 14.54
CA PHE A 107 -18.25 -27.63 13.86
C PHE A 107 -18.69 -27.68 12.39
N ALA A 108 -18.29 -28.71 11.66
CA ALA A 108 -18.62 -28.88 10.26
C ALA A 108 -20.13 -29.06 10.03
N LYS A 109 -20.83 -29.68 10.99
CA LYS A 109 -22.28 -29.78 10.98
C LYS A 109 -22.94 -28.41 11.18
N GLU A 110 -22.49 -27.63 12.17
CA GLU A 110 -23.02 -26.28 12.40
C GLU A 110 -22.83 -25.38 11.17
N ILE A 111 -21.66 -25.42 10.53
CA ILE A 111 -21.39 -24.68 9.29
C ILE A 111 -22.37 -25.07 8.18
N ARG A 112 -22.63 -26.36 8.00
CA ARG A 112 -23.56 -26.84 6.97
C ARG A 112 -24.99 -26.41 7.24
N ASP A 113 -25.40 -26.46 8.51
CA ASP A 113 -26.72 -26.05 8.98
C ASP A 113 -26.93 -24.53 8.79
N ASP A 114 -25.90 -23.70 9.04
CA ASP A 114 -25.98 -22.23 8.96
C ASP A 114 -25.79 -21.66 7.54
N LEU A 115 -24.95 -22.29 6.70
CA LEU A 115 -24.61 -21.81 5.36
C LEU A 115 -25.28 -22.62 4.25
N ASN A 116 -24.83 -23.85 4.04
CA ASN A 116 -25.32 -24.76 3.00
C ASN A 116 -24.80 -26.19 3.21
N ASN A 117 -25.68 -27.17 3.07
CA ASN A 117 -25.36 -28.60 3.17
C ASN A 117 -24.41 -29.11 2.07
N ALA A 118 -24.21 -28.36 0.99
CA ALA A 118 -23.35 -28.77 -0.12
C ALA A 118 -21.84 -28.57 0.14
N ILE A 119 -21.46 -27.97 1.27
CA ILE A 119 -20.05 -27.67 1.59
C ILE A 119 -19.34 -28.95 2.04
N SER A 120 -18.20 -29.27 1.41
CA SER A 120 -17.39 -30.44 1.75
C SER A 120 -16.51 -30.20 2.97
N ASP A 121 -16.01 -31.27 3.61
CA ASP A 121 -15.09 -31.11 4.74
C ASP A 121 -13.79 -30.40 4.32
N ALA A 122 -13.33 -30.61 3.08
CA ALA A 122 -12.18 -29.91 2.53
C ALA A 122 -12.41 -28.40 2.45
N ASP A 123 -13.60 -27.97 2.01
CA ASP A 123 -13.97 -26.55 1.96
C ASP A 123 -14.00 -25.94 3.38
N ILE A 124 -14.49 -26.69 4.37
CA ILE A 124 -14.57 -26.23 5.77
C ILE A 124 -13.16 -26.09 6.37
N ILE A 125 -12.26 -27.02 6.07
CA ILE A 125 -10.84 -26.92 6.46
C ILE A 125 -10.19 -25.69 5.82
N GLU A 126 -10.48 -25.43 4.54
CA GLU A 126 -9.96 -24.25 3.84
C GLU A 126 -10.49 -22.95 4.46
N MET A 127 -11.80 -22.88 4.74
CA MET A 127 -12.41 -21.73 5.42
C MET A 127 -11.79 -21.48 6.80
N LEU A 128 -11.56 -22.55 7.57
CA LEU A 128 -10.91 -22.45 8.89
C LEU A 128 -9.47 -21.93 8.76
N ALA A 129 -8.69 -22.46 7.80
CA ALA A 129 -7.33 -21.99 7.55
C ALA A 129 -7.29 -20.51 7.13
N GLN A 130 -8.21 -20.08 6.25
CA GLN A 130 -8.35 -18.68 5.87
C GLN A 130 -8.73 -17.80 7.07
N HIS A 131 -9.63 -18.25 7.94
CA HIS A 131 -9.98 -17.53 9.16
C HIS A 131 -8.76 -17.32 10.07
N LEU A 132 -7.98 -18.38 10.33
CA LEU A 132 -6.79 -18.32 11.19
C LEU A 132 -5.75 -17.31 10.68
N ILE A 133 -5.62 -17.16 9.36
CA ILE A 133 -4.67 -16.24 8.74
C ILE A 133 -5.17 -14.80 8.74
N THR A 134 -6.45 -14.60 8.45
CA THR A 134 -7.03 -13.25 8.32
C THR A 134 -7.31 -12.62 9.67
N LYS A 135 -7.58 -13.42 10.71
CA LYS A 135 -7.84 -12.96 12.08
C LYS A 135 -6.76 -11.99 12.61
N PRO A 136 -5.47 -12.36 12.69
CA PRO A 136 -4.44 -11.45 13.22
C PRO A 136 -4.24 -10.19 12.37
N VAL A 137 -4.50 -10.27 11.06
CA VAL A 137 -4.44 -9.10 10.16
C VAL A 137 -5.58 -8.13 10.51
N PHE A 138 -6.78 -8.64 10.74
CA PHE A 138 -7.91 -7.81 11.15
C PHE A 138 -7.74 -7.25 12.56
N ASP A 139 -7.21 -8.03 13.50
CA ASP A 139 -6.92 -7.56 14.85
C ASP A 139 -5.91 -6.39 14.83
N ALA A 140 -4.88 -6.46 13.98
CA ALA A 140 -3.90 -5.39 13.80
C ALA A 140 -4.44 -4.16 13.03
N LEU A 141 -5.29 -4.38 12.01
CA LEU A 141 -5.87 -3.28 11.23
C LEU A 141 -6.89 -2.47 12.03
N PHE A 142 -7.56 -3.09 13.00
CA PHE A 142 -8.62 -2.50 13.78
C PHE A 142 -8.30 -2.42 15.27
N GLU A 143 -7.02 -2.23 15.63
CA GLU A 143 -6.59 -2.06 17.02
C GLU A 143 -7.46 -0.99 17.74
N GLY A 144 -8.27 -1.44 18.72
CA GLY A 144 -9.24 -0.61 19.45
C GLY A 144 -10.71 -0.97 19.21
N TYR A 145 -11.01 -1.74 18.16
CA TYR A 145 -12.31 -2.37 17.95
C TYR A 145 -12.12 -3.89 17.98
N ASN A 146 -12.73 -4.55 18.96
CA ASN A 146 -12.56 -5.99 19.15
C ASN A 146 -13.42 -6.79 18.16
N PHE A 147 -13.10 -6.66 16.87
CA PHE A 147 -13.88 -7.17 15.75
C PHE A 147 -14.14 -8.68 15.90
N THR A 148 -13.11 -9.42 16.30
CA THR A 148 -13.16 -10.87 16.43
C THR A 148 -14.03 -11.36 17.59
N GLN A 149 -14.27 -10.52 18.61
CA GLN A 149 -15.18 -10.81 19.73
C GLN A 149 -16.64 -10.40 19.48
N HIS A 150 -16.90 -9.60 18.45
CA HIS A 150 -18.27 -9.13 18.13
C HIS A 150 -18.82 -9.73 16.84
N ASN A 151 -17.98 -10.31 15.99
CA ASN A 151 -18.42 -10.94 14.76
C ASN A 151 -18.91 -12.37 15.03
N PRO A 152 -20.20 -12.69 14.78
CA PRO A 152 -20.77 -13.99 15.08
C PRO A 152 -20.09 -15.14 14.30
N MET A 153 -19.66 -14.90 13.06
CA MET A 153 -18.89 -15.88 12.29
C MET A 153 -17.49 -16.09 12.86
N SER A 154 -16.83 -15.02 13.31
CA SER A 154 -15.51 -15.13 13.96
C SER A 154 -15.58 -15.87 15.29
N ILE A 155 -16.69 -15.74 16.04
CA ILE A 155 -16.91 -16.48 17.27
C ILE A 155 -17.14 -17.95 16.95
N ALA A 156 -18.00 -18.27 15.97
CA ALA A 156 -18.28 -19.65 15.56
C ALA A 156 -17.01 -20.38 15.08
N MET A 157 -16.09 -19.68 14.39
CA MET A 157 -14.81 -20.22 13.94
C MET A 157 -13.77 -20.43 15.08
N GLN A 158 -14.05 -19.95 16.30
CA GLN A 158 -13.14 -20.01 17.45
C GLN A 158 -13.69 -20.85 18.61
N ALA A 159 -14.96 -21.25 18.56
CA ALA A 159 -15.62 -22.08 19.56
C ALA A 159 -15.17 -23.54 19.45
#